data_AF-A0AAD8IAG1-F1
#
_entry.id   AF-A0AAD8IAG1-F1
#
_cell.length_a   1.000
_cell.length_b   1.000
_cell.length_c   1.000
_cell.angle_alpha   90.00
_cell.angle_beta   90.00
_cell.angle_gamma   90.00
#
_symmetry.space_group_name_H-M   'P 1'
#
loop_
_entity.id
_entity.type
_entity.pdbx_description
1 polymer ?
#
loop_
_entity_poly.entity_id
_entity_poly.type
_entity_poly.pdbx_seq_one_letter_code
_entity_poly.pdbx_strand_id
1 'polypeptide(L)'
;MGSASRPIAAGYGPDIWGDKFTSIPRHFELWEAYSKERDTLKNEVRRILVSAEGEWTEKLILINTIERLGLGYHFSEEIEDMLAEMHNAHETPDLFTTTLFFRILRQHGYRVTSEIFNKYKEIDGKFNEAVTRDPEGLLSLYDAAHLRTHGEAVLDEALDFTTYHLKCIMESLDSNSLAKQVKHALEQPLHKGITRMEAKHFILYYEENPLRNDVLLKFAKLDFNLLQMLYKQELSQVQSWWADIDVESKLPQFRSRVVEGYVWAVANIFEPHYALPESCSPR
;
A
#
# COMPACT_ATOMS: atom_id res chain seq x y z
N MET A 1 28.77 48.30 -3.21
CA MET A 1 27.99 47.11 -2.79
C MET A 1 27.89 46.21 -4.00
N GLY A 2 28.60 45.08 -3.99
CA GLY A 2 28.66 44.17 -5.15
C GLY A 2 27.27 43.57 -5.42
N SER A 3 26.82 43.63 -6.66
CA SER A 3 25.64 42.89 -7.10
C SER A 3 25.94 41.40 -6.92
N ALA A 4 25.37 40.77 -5.90
CA ALA A 4 25.33 39.33 -5.82
C ALA A 4 24.52 38.84 -7.03
N SER A 5 25.23 38.46 -8.11
CA SER A 5 24.64 37.80 -9.27
C SER A 5 23.91 36.57 -8.77
N ARG A 6 22.59 36.51 -8.98
CA ARG A 6 21.80 35.32 -8.66
C ARG A 6 22.45 34.12 -9.36
N PRO A 7 22.57 32.95 -8.71
CA PRO A 7 23.06 31.76 -9.37
C PRO A 7 22.27 31.57 -10.67
N ILE A 8 22.96 31.27 -11.78
CA ILE A 8 22.33 31.00 -13.07
C ILE A 8 21.22 29.97 -12.83
N ALA A 9 20.01 30.28 -13.29
CA ALA A 9 18.85 29.41 -13.15
C ALA A 9 19.28 28.00 -13.55
N ALA A 10 19.23 27.07 -12.58
CA ALA A 10 19.64 25.70 -12.83
C ALA A 10 18.80 25.16 -13.99
N GLY A 11 19.43 24.43 -14.91
CA GLY A 11 18.79 23.83 -16.08
C GLY A 11 17.81 22.72 -15.68
N TYR A 12 16.76 23.07 -14.94
CA TYR A 12 15.70 22.17 -14.55
C TYR A 12 14.95 21.72 -15.81
N GLY A 13 14.65 20.43 -15.90
CA GLY A 13 13.82 19.91 -16.99
C GLY A 13 12.44 20.58 -16.99
N PRO A 14 11.79 20.69 -18.16
CA PRO A 14 10.45 21.29 -18.27
C PRO A 14 9.41 20.48 -17.48
N ASP A 15 8.24 21.06 -17.27
CA ASP A 15 7.06 20.29 -16.89
C ASP A 15 6.69 19.34 -18.03
N ILE A 16 6.57 18.04 -17.73
CA ILE A 16 6.22 16.99 -18.70
C ILE A 16 4.69 16.78 -18.83
N TRP A 17 3.93 17.40 -17.94
CA TRP A 17 2.48 17.26 -17.86
C TRP A 17 1.78 18.36 -18.66
N GLY A 18 2.24 19.61 -18.57
CA GLY A 18 1.58 20.74 -19.21
C GLY A 18 0.10 20.77 -18.82
N ASP A 19 -0.76 21.02 -19.81
CA ASP A 19 -2.20 21.20 -19.56
C ASP A 19 -3.01 19.89 -19.49
N LYS A 20 -2.35 18.73 -19.36
CA LYS A 20 -3.02 17.41 -19.40
C LYS A 20 -4.12 17.24 -18.35
N PHE A 21 -4.03 17.92 -17.21
CA PHE A 21 -5.05 17.83 -16.15
C PHE A 21 -5.83 19.14 -15.95
N THR A 22 -5.61 20.18 -16.75
CA THR A 22 -6.30 21.47 -16.58
C THR A 22 -7.80 21.36 -16.81
N SER A 23 -8.26 20.49 -17.71
CA SER A 23 -9.67 20.28 -18.02
C SER A 23 -10.07 18.81 -17.93
N ILE A 24 -10.41 18.34 -16.73
CA ILE A 24 -10.94 16.98 -16.52
C ILE A 24 -12.48 17.01 -16.51
N PRO A 25 -13.15 16.31 -17.45
CA PRO A 25 -14.61 16.24 -17.47
C PRO A 25 -15.18 15.66 -16.17
N ARG A 26 -16.23 16.30 -15.64
CA ARG A 26 -17.00 15.78 -14.51
C ARG A 26 -18.06 14.81 -15.02
N HIS A 27 -17.88 13.53 -14.74
CA HIS A 27 -18.86 12.49 -15.06
C HIS A 27 -19.76 12.21 -13.85
N PHE A 28 -20.62 13.16 -13.49
CA PHE A 28 -21.43 13.09 -12.27
C PHE A 28 -22.33 11.85 -12.21
N GLU A 29 -23.02 11.52 -13.31
CA GLU A 29 -23.89 10.34 -13.37
C GLU A 29 -23.10 9.03 -13.16
N LEU A 30 -21.91 8.93 -13.76
CA LEU A 30 -21.03 7.78 -13.60
C LEU A 30 -20.51 7.68 -12.16
N TRP A 31 -20.08 8.81 -11.60
CA TRP A 31 -19.62 8.90 -10.21
C TRP A 31 -20.71 8.46 -9.23
N GLU A 32 -21.94 8.93 -9.42
CA GLU A 32 -23.08 8.57 -8.58
C GLU A 32 -23.40 7.08 -8.68
N ALA A 33 -23.46 6.54 -9.90
CA ALA A 33 -23.69 5.11 -10.14
C ALA A 33 -22.62 4.24 -9.47
N TYR A 34 -21.34 4.57 -9.67
CA TYR A 34 -20.22 3.85 -9.07
C TYR A 34 -20.17 4.00 -7.55
N SER A 35 -20.53 5.16 -7.00
CA SER A 35 -20.60 5.36 -5.54
C SER A 35 -21.67 4.47 -4.91
N LYS A 36 -22.85 4.38 -5.53
CA LYS A 36 -23.94 3.48 -5.07
C LYS A 36 -23.52 2.01 -5.10
N GLU A 37 -22.86 1.59 -6.17
CA GLU A 37 -22.35 0.22 -6.30
C GLU A 37 -21.23 -0.06 -5.28
N ARG A 38 -20.30 0.88 -5.08
CA ARG A 38 -19.27 0.81 -4.05
C ARG A 38 -19.87 0.64 -2.66
N ASP A 39 -20.91 1.41 -2.31
CA ASP A 39 -21.55 1.30 -0.99
C ASP A 39 -22.25 -0.04 -0.79
N THR A 40 -22.82 -0.58 -1.85
CA THR A 40 -23.39 -1.94 -1.85
C THR A 40 -22.31 -2.98 -1.58
N LEU A 41 -21.19 -2.92 -2.31
CA LEU A 41 -20.05 -3.83 -2.13
C LEU A 41 -19.38 -3.67 -0.75
N LYS A 42 -19.24 -2.44 -0.25
CA LYS A 42 -18.74 -2.14 1.09
C LYS A 42 -19.57 -2.86 2.15
N ASN A 43 -20.90 -2.80 2.06
CA ASN A 43 -21.80 -3.48 2.99
C ASN A 43 -21.75 -5.01 2.84
N GLU A 44 -21.47 -5.54 1.65
CA GLU A 44 -21.26 -6.97 1.44
C GLU A 44 -19.95 -7.45 2.06
N VAL A 45 -18.86 -6.73 1.84
CA VAL A 45 -17.55 -7.04 2.44
C VAL A 45 -17.59 -6.90 3.96
N ARG A 46 -18.29 -5.91 4.49
CA ARG A 46 -18.53 -5.81 5.95
C ARG A 46 -19.22 -7.05 6.49
N ARG A 47 -20.22 -7.58 5.79
CA ARG A 47 -20.90 -8.83 6.20
C ARG A 47 -19.93 -10.02 6.14
N ILE A 48 -19.09 -10.13 5.11
CA ILE A 48 -18.06 -11.17 5.05
C ILE A 48 -17.11 -11.07 6.25
N LEU A 49 -16.72 -9.86 6.63
CA LEU A 49 -15.81 -9.59 7.74
C LEU A 49 -16.44 -9.96 9.10
N VAL A 50 -17.67 -9.52 9.37
CA VAL A 50 -18.39 -9.76 10.63
C VAL A 50 -18.89 -11.19 10.75
N SER A 51 -19.34 -11.80 9.66
CA SER A 51 -19.84 -13.18 9.63
C SER A 51 -18.73 -14.22 9.43
N ALA A 52 -17.47 -13.81 9.49
CA ALA A 52 -16.35 -14.74 9.53
C ALA A 52 -16.41 -15.54 10.84
N GLU A 53 -17.14 -16.65 10.84
CA GLU A 53 -17.16 -17.65 11.93
C GLU A 53 -15.93 -18.58 11.87
N GLY A 54 -15.03 -18.34 10.91
CA GLY A 54 -13.82 -19.10 10.67
C GLY A 54 -12.74 -18.94 11.74
N GLU A 55 -11.71 -19.79 11.64
CA GLU A 55 -10.53 -19.70 12.50
C GLU A 55 -9.90 -18.30 12.39
N TRP A 56 -9.27 -17.83 13.47
CA TRP A 56 -8.66 -16.50 13.52
C TRP A 56 -7.59 -16.30 12.41
N THR A 57 -7.03 -17.39 11.90
CA THR A 57 -6.10 -17.43 10.75
C THR A 57 -6.77 -17.00 9.45
N GLU A 58 -7.98 -17.47 9.17
CA GLU A 58 -8.77 -17.07 8.00
C GLU A 58 -9.15 -15.59 8.09
N LYS A 59 -9.56 -15.15 9.28
CA LYS A 59 -9.84 -13.74 9.57
C LYS A 59 -8.60 -12.86 9.33
N LEU A 60 -7.43 -13.29 9.78
CA LEU A 60 -6.17 -12.58 9.56
C LEU A 60 -5.82 -12.48 8.05
N ILE A 61 -6.01 -13.55 7.30
CA ILE A 61 -5.80 -13.57 5.83
C ILE A 61 -6.78 -12.62 5.14
N LEU A 62 -8.03 -12.56 5.60
CA LEU A 62 -9.04 -11.63 5.10
C LEU A 62 -8.64 -10.17 5.37
N ILE A 63 -8.22 -9.84 6.59
CA ILE A 63 -7.71 -8.51 6.94
C ILE A 63 -6.53 -8.15 6.03
N ASN A 64 -5.53 -9.03 5.92
CA ASN A 64 -4.38 -8.85 5.03
C ASN A 64 -4.82 -8.52 3.59
N THR A 65 -5.79 -9.27 3.08
CA THR A 65 -6.28 -9.11 1.71
C THR A 65 -6.98 -7.77 1.53
N ILE A 66 -7.85 -7.37 2.47
CA ILE A 66 -8.56 -6.08 2.45
C ILE A 66 -7.56 -4.92 2.48
N GLU A 67 -6.56 -4.98 3.36
CA GLU A 67 -5.54 -3.93 3.48
C GLU A 67 -4.66 -3.84 2.25
N ARG A 68 -4.16 -4.98 1.73
CA ARG A 68 -3.34 -5.00 0.52
C ARG A 68 -4.14 -4.57 -0.71
N LEU A 69 -5.46 -4.74 -0.74
CA LEU A 69 -6.33 -4.19 -1.80
C LEU A 69 -6.56 -2.68 -1.67
N GLY A 70 -6.05 -2.04 -0.61
CA GLY A 70 -6.24 -0.61 -0.36
C GLY A 70 -7.64 -0.27 0.17
N LEU A 71 -8.36 -1.25 0.72
CA LEU A 71 -9.73 -1.10 1.21
C LEU A 71 -9.81 -0.95 2.74
N GLY A 72 -8.71 -1.10 3.47
CA GLY A 72 -8.68 -1.10 4.94
C GLY A 72 -9.35 0.12 5.57
N TYR A 73 -9.21 1.31 4.98
CA TYR A 73 -9.80 2.56 5.48
C TYR A 73 -11.34 2.56 5.53
N HIS A 74 -12.01 1.62 4.84
CA HIS A 74 -13.46 1.48 4.91
C HIS A 74 -13.95 0.70 6.15
N PHE A 75 -13.04 -0.03 6.80
CA PHE A 75 -13.34 -1.05 7.82
C PHE A 75 -12.42 -0.92 9.04
N SER A 76 -11.89 0.29 9.31
CA SER A 76 -10.91 0.48 10.38
C SER A 76 -11.42 0.04 11.75
N GLU A 77 -12.70 0.25 12.05
CA GLU A 77 -13.32 -0.18 13.32
C GLU A 77 -13.41 -1.70 13.40
N GLU A 78 -13.94 -2.36 12.37
CA GLU A 78 -14.08 -3.82 12.35
C GLU A 78 -12.73 -4.53 12.37
N ILE A 79 -11.73 -4.00 11.66
CA ILE A 79 -10.36 -4.54 11.67
C ILE A 79 -9.76 -4.41 13.07
N GLU A 80 -9.87 -3.24 13.71
CA GLU A 80 -9.31 -3.01 15.04
C GLU A 80 -9.94 -3.93 16.10
N ASP A 81 -11.26 -4.09 16.08
CA ASP A 81 -11.97 -5.00 16.98
C ASP A 81 -11.47 -6.44 16.83
N MET A 82 -11.31 -6.91 15.58
CA MET A 82 -10.80 -8.25 15.29
C MET A 82 -9.34 -8.42 15.71
N LEU A 83 -8.49 -7.42 15.50
CA LEU A 83 -7.09 -7.46 15.93
C LEU A 83 -6.94 -7.46 17.45
N ALA A 84 -7.79 -6.73 18.17
CA ALA A 84 -7.84 -6.74 19.62
C ALA A 84 -8.17 -8.13 20.18
N GLU A 85 -9.10 -8.85 19.55
CA GLU A 85 -9.40 -10.24 19.89
C GLU A 85 -8.21 -11.16 19.60
N MET A 86 -7.61 -11.02 18.41
CA MET A 86 -6.49 -11.86 17.96
C MET A 86 -5.20 -11.65 18.74
N HIS A 87 -4.95 -10.46 19.30
CA HIS A 87 -3.72 -10.16 20.05
C HIS A 87 -3.52 -11.12 21.23
N ASN A 88 -4.61 -11.70 21.75
CA ASN A 88 -4.60 -12.69 22.82
C ASN A 88 -4.42 -14.15 22.33
N ALA A 89 -4.26 -14.38 21.02
CA ALA A 89 -3.99 -15.72 20.48
C ALA A 89 -2.54 -16.15 20.82
N HIS A 90 -2.39 -17.37 21.34
CA HIS A 90 -1.11 -17.83 21.91
C HIS A 90 -0.26 -18.65 20.94
N GLU A 91 -0.86 -19.20 19.88
CA GLU A 91 -0.18 -20.10 18.95
C GLU A 91 -0.55 -19.84 17.51
N THR A 92 0.44 -19.91 16.63
CA THR A 92 0.31 -19.72 15.19
C THR A 92 0.79 -20.99 14.46
N PRO A 93 0.01 -21.52 13.49
CA PRO A 93 0.20 -22.87 12.96
C PRO A 93 1.43 -23.01 12.05
N ASP A 94 1.75 -21.99 11.29
CA ASP A 94 2.78 -22.03 10.25
C ASP A 94 3.51 -20.68 10.11
N LEU A 95 4.56 -20.64 9.29
CA LEU A 95 5.39 -19.45 9.09
C LEU A 95 4.59 -18.29 8.50
N PHE A 96 3.83 -18.55 7.44
CA PHE A 96 3.01 -17.55 6.77
C PHE A 96 2.03 -16.89 7.75
N THR A 97 1.29 -17.68 8.53
CA THR A 97 0.36 -17.17 9.53
C THR A 97 1.07 -16.40 10.64
N THR A 98 2.22 -16.89 11.12
CA THR A 98 3.01 -16.18 12.15
C THR A 98 3.53 -14.83 11.68
N THR A 99 4.03 -14.78 10.46
CA THR A 99 4.60 -13.57 9.86
C THR A 99 3.51 -12.54 9.56
N LEU A 100 2.36 -12.97 9.05
CA LEU A 100 1.18 -12.11 8.87
C LEU A 100 0.71 -11.55 10.21
N PHE A 101 0.56 -12.39 11.23
CA PHE A 101 0.10 -12.00 12.57
C PHE A 101 1.03 -10.91 13.14
N PHE A 102 2.33 -11.19 13.13
CA PHE A 102 3.35 -10.27 13.60
C PHE A 102 3.30 -8.93 12.85
N ARG A 103 3.27 -8.99 11.50
CA ARG A 103 3.32 -7.79 10.66
C ARG A 103 2.09 -6.93 10.87
N ILE A 104 0.89 -7.50 10.74
CA ILE A 104 -0.36 -6.75 10.81
C ILE A 104 -0.51 -6.13 12.19
N LEU A 105 -0.35 -6.89 13.27
CA LEU A 105 -0.46 -6.34 14.61
C LEU A 105 0.53 -5.20 14.87
N ARG A 106 1.80 -5.32 14.43
CA ARG A 106 2.75 -4.21 14.55
C ARG A 106 2.39 -2.99 13.72
N GLN A 107 1.85 -3.18 12.51
CA GLN A 107 1.37 -2.07 11.68
C GLN A 107 0.24 -1.29 12.35
N HIS A 108 -0.60 -1.98 13.13
CA HIS A 108 -1.67 -1.41 13.95
C HIS A 108 -1.22 -0.94 15.35
N GLY A 109 0.08 -1.01 15.65
CA GLY A 109 0.64 -0.49 16.91
C GLY A 109 0.60 -1.46 18.08
N TYR A 110 0.16 -2.70 17.89
CA TYR A 110 0.23 -3.74 18.91
C TYR A 110 1.67 -4.19 19.14
N ARG A 111 2.00 -4.40 20.42
CA ARG A 111 3.31 -4.93 20.80
C ARG A 111 3.32 -6.45 20.62
N VAL A 112 4.02 -6.91 19.58
CA VAL A 112 4.34 -8.33 19.36
C VAL A 112 5.85 -8.50 19.41
N THR A 113 6.36 -9.43 20.20
CA THR A 113 7.81 -9.65 20.34
C THR A 113 8.39 -10.36 19.12
N SER A 114 9.58 -9.98 18.66
CA SER A 114 10.28 -10.65 17.56
C SER A 114 10.70 -12.09 17.89
N GLU A 115 10.75 -12.45 19.18
CA GLU A 115 11.07 -13.80 19.66
C GLU A 115 10.07 -14.86 19.17
N ILE A 116 8.89 -14.46 18.69
CA ILE A 116 7.93 -15.37 18.05
C ILE A 116 8.55 -16.14 16.87
N PHE A 117 9.62 -15.60 16.25
CA PHE A 117 10.32 -16.24 15.16
C PHE A 117 11.37 -17.27 15.60
N ASN A 118 11.71 -17.37 16.89
CA ASN A 118 12.73 -18.32 17.37
C ASN A 118 12.35 -19.78 17.14
N LYS A 119 11.05 -20.09 17.05
CA LYS A 119 10.59 -21.45 16.71
C LYS A 119 10.94 -21.88 15.28
N TYR A 120 11.33 -20.95 14.41
CA TYR A 120 11.82 -21.21 13.06
C TYR A 120 13.34 -21.27 12.97
N LYS A 121 14.03 -21.29 14.12
CA LYS A 121 15.48 -21.32 14.22
C LYS A 121 15.98 -22.68 14.72
N GLU A 122 17.17 -23.03 14.28
CA GLU A 122 17.92 -24.20 14.71
C GLU A 122 18.60 -23.96 16.08
N ILE A 123 19.15 -25.02 16.66
CA ILE A 123 19.84 -24.97 17.97
C ILE A 123 21.06 -24.02 17.95
N ASP A 124 21.70 -23.86 16.80
CA ASP A 124 22.83 -22.93 16.62
C ASP A 124 22.39 -21.46 16.54
N GLY A 125 21.08 -21.21 16.62
CA GLY A 125 20.49 -19.88 16.61
C GLY A 125 20.36 -19.28 15.21
N LYS A 126 20.40 -20.07 14.14
CA LYS A 126 20.13 -19.61 12.76
C LYS A 126 18.75 -20.01 12.27
N PHE A 127 18.17 -19.28 11.32
CA PHE A 127 16.96 -19.74 10.63
C PHE A 127 17.12 -21.12 9.99
N ASN A 128 16.13 -21.97 10.21
CA ASN A 128 16.07 -23.32 9.65
C ASN A 128 15.85 -23.26 8.14
N GLU A 129 16.70 -23.94 7.36
CA GLU A 129 16.57 -24.06 5.90
C GLU A 129 15.20 -24.63 5.46
N ALA A 130 14.50 -25.38 6.31
CA ALA A 130 13.14 -25.86 6.04
C ALA A 130 12.14 -24.73 5.79
N VAL A 131 12.39 -23.52 6.31
CA VAL A 131 11.59 -22.31 6.03
C VAL A 131 11.52 -22.01 4.53
N THR A 132 12.57 -22.33 3.78
CA THR A 132 12.63 -22.06 2.32
C THR A 132 11.66 -22.90 1.50
N ARG A 133 11.08 -23.97 2.09
CA ARG A 133 10.07 -24.83 1.44
C ARG A 133 8.70 -24.17 1.33
N ASP A 134 8.49 -23.05 2.03
CA ASP A 134 7.29 -22.21 1.96
C ASP A 134 7.67 -20.83 1.39
N PRO A 135 7.67 -20.65 0.06
CA PRO A 135 8.05 -19.39 -0.56
C PRO A 135 7.13 -18.21 -0.21
N GLU A 136 5.85 -18.49 0.09
CA GLU A 136 4.89 -17.45 0.51
C GLU A 136 5.16 -17.01 1.95
N GLY A 137 5.41 -17.96 2.86
CA GLY A 137 5.85 -17.68 4.22
C GLY A 137 7.21 -16.97 4.27
N LEU A 138 8.14 -17.33 3.38
CA LEU A 138 9.43 -16.66 3.25
C LEU A 138 9.29 -15.20 2.79
N LEU A 139 8.43 -14.94 1.80
CA LEU A 139 8.11 -13.58 1.35
C LEU A 139 7.42 -12.77 2.46
N SER A 140 6.49 -13.39 3.19
CA SER A 140 5.81 -12.75 4.31
C SER A 140 6.77 -12.45 5.48
N LEU A 141 7.75 -13.32 5.75
CA LEU A 141 8.83 -13.07 6.71
C LEU A 141 9.71 -11.89 6.28
N TYR A 142 10.04 -11.80 4.98
CA TYR A 142 10.78 -10.67 4.44
C TYR A 142 10.02 -9.35 4.68
N ASP A 143 8.73 -9.30 4.35
CA ASP A 143 7.91 -8.11 4.59
C ASP A 143 7.83 -7.75 6.08
N ALA A 144 7.67 -8.74 6.95
CA ALA A 144 7.65 -8.57 8.40
C ALA A 144 8.99 -8.04 8.96
N ALA A 145 10.13 -8.48 8.43
CA ALA A 145 11.46 -8.08 8.89
C ALA A 145 11.78 -6.59 8.64
N HIS A 146 11.03 -5.92 7.76
CA HIS A 146 11.11 -4.46 7.59
C HIS A 146 10.43 -3.66 8.71
N LEU A 147 9.67 -4.30 9.61
CA LEU A 147 9.07 -3.68 10.82
C LEU A 147 9.95 -3.78 12.06
N ARG A 148 11.22 -4.16 11.90
CA ARG A 148 12.14 -4.26 13.02
C ARG A 148 12.43 -2.92 13.68
N THR A 149 12.67 -2.98 14.98
CA THR A 149 13.08 -1.87 15.83
C THR A 149 14.45 -2.15 16.43
N HIS A 150 15.00 -1.19 17.18
CA HIS A 150 16.35 -1.34 17.76
C HIS A 150 16.44 -2.54 18.71
N GLY A 151 17.48 -3.36 18.53
CA GLY A 151 17.77 -4.51 19.39
C GLY A 151 17.14 -5.83 18.94
N GLU A 152 16.44 -5.86 17.81
CA GLU A 152 15.75 -7.07 17.31
C GLU A 152 16.62 -7.87 16.35
N ALA A 153 17.72 -8.44 16.86
CA ALA A 153 18.71 -9.17 16.06
C ALA A 153 18.11 -10.33 15.25
N VAL A 154 17.03 -10.96 15.75
CA VAL A 154 16.31 -12.01 15.02
C VAL A 154 15.69 -11.50 13.71
N LEU A 155 15.25 -10.24 13.64
CA LEU A 155 14.70 -9.66 12.42
C LEU A 155 15.77 -9.11 11.48
N ASP A 156 16.91 -8.68 12.02
CA ASP A 156 18.09 -8.38 11.19
C ASP A 156 18.53 -9.64 10.44
N GLU A 157 18.67 -10.76 11.16
CA GLU A 157 18.99 -12.06 10.57
C GLU A 157 17.89 -12.54 9.60
N ALA A 158 16.60 -12.35 9.96
CA ALA A 158 15.49 -12.72 9.10
C ALA A 158 15.54 -11.98 7.76
N LEU A 159 15.88 -10.68 7.78
CA LEU A 159 16.00 -9.90 6.56
C LEU A 159 17.13 -10.43 5.68
N ASP A 160 18.31 -10.72 6.25
CA ASP A 160 19.44 -11.23 5.49
C ASP A 160 19.14 -12.62 4.90
N PHE A 161 18.59 -13.52 5.71
CA PHE A 161 18.20 -14.88 5.33
C PHE A 161 17.15 -14.86 4.21
N THR A 162 16.04 -14.16 4.41
CA THR A 162 14.96 -14.10 3.42
C THR A 162 15.40 -13.43 2.14
N THR A 163 16.19 -12.34 2.21
CA THR A 163 16.70 -11.66 1.01
C THR A 163 17.57 -12.58 0.16
N TYR A 164 18.44 -13.37 0.78
CA TYR A 164 19.27 -14.35 0.07
C TYR A 164 18.41 -15.40 -0.64
N HIS A 165 17.53 -16.08 0.10
CA HIS A 165 16.73 -17.17 -0.46
C HIS A 165 15.70 -16.69 -1.49
N LEU A 166 15.10 -15.52 -1.30
CA LEU A 166 14.18 -14.92 -2.29
C LEU A 166 14.88 -14.61 -3.61
N LYS A 167 16.15 -14.18 -3.58
CA LYS A 167 16.96 -13.99 -4.80
C LYS A 167 17.22 -15.32 -5.50
N CYS A 168 17.59 -16.38 -4.76
CA CYS A 168 17.76 -17.72 -5.33
C CYS A 168 16.45 -18.25 -5.94
N ILE A 169 15.32 -18.05 -5.24
CA ILE A 169 13.99 -18.43 -5.74
C ILE A 169 13.69 -17.68 -7.04
N MET A 170 13.93 -16.37 -7.09
CA MET A 170 13.71 -15.55 -8.30
C MET A 170 14.53 -16.02 -9.52
N GLU A 171 15.73 -16.56 -9.32
CA GLU A 171 16.56 -17.14 -10.38
C GLU A 171 16.04 -18.51 -10.87
N SER A 172 15.31 -19.23 -10.01
CA SER A 172 14.82 -20.59 -10.25
C SER A 172 13.36 -20.69 -10.72
N LEU A 173 12.55 -19.67 -10.44
CA LEU A 173 11.14 -19.65 -10.82
C LEU A 173 11.00 -19.22 -12.28
N ASP A 174 10.27 -20.01 -13.07
CA ASP A 174 9.63 -19.51 -14.28
C ASP A 174 8.76 -18.28 -13.94
N SER A 175 8.42 -17.44 -14.93
CA SER A 175 7.72 -16.16 -14.77
C SER A 175 6.26 -16.27 -14.26
N ASN A 176 6.04 -16.95 -13.14
CA ASN A 176 4.77 -17.13 -12.46
C ASN A 176 4.45 -15.92 -11.57
N SER A 177 3.21 -15.87 -11.04
CA SER A 177 2.72 -14.76 -10.24
C SER A 177 3.53 -14.51 -8.96
N LEU A 178 4.08 -15.57 -8.36
CA LEU A 178 4.92 -15.48 -7.16
C LEU A 178 6.28 -14.84 -7.47
N ALA A 179 6.93 -15.22 -8.57
CA ALA A 179 8.19 -14.61 -9.00
C ALA A 179 8.04 -13.09 -9.21
N LYS A 180 6.92 -12.64 -9.78
CA LYS A 180 6.59 -11.20 -9.91
C LYS A 180 6.47 -10.52 -8.54
N GLN A 181 5.81 -11.15 -7.57
CA GLN A 181 5.70 -10.60 -6.21
C GLN A 181 7.05 -10.52 -5.50
N VAL A 182 7.86 -11.58 -5.59
CA VAL A 182 9.20 -11.62 -4.99
C VAL A 182 10.07 -10.52 -5.58
N LYS A 183 10.07 -10.37 -6.91
CA LYS A 183 10.80 -9.28 -7.58
C LYS A 183 10.33 -7.90 -7.09
N HIS A 184 9.02 -7.67 -7.05
CA HIS A 184 8.45 -6.41 -6.58
C HIS A 184 8.85 -6.10 -5.13
N ALA A 185 8.77 -7.08 -4.21
CA ALA A 185 9.12 -6.90 -2.81
C ALA A 185 10.64 -6.64 -2.59
N LEU A 186 11.50 -7.27 -3.40
CA LEU A 186 12.94 -7.03 -3.37
C LEU A 186 13.31 -5.63 -3.90
N GLU A 187 12.54 -5.08 -4.84
CA GLU A 187 12.69 -3.70 -5.34
C GLU A 187 12.11 -2.67 -4.35
N GLN A 188 10.93 -2.96 -3.80
CA GLN A 188 10.17 -2.09 -2.92
C GLN A 188 9.52 -2.90 -1.80
N PRO A 189 10.07 -2.88 -0.57
CA PRO A 189 9.46 -3.55 0.57
C PRO A 189 8.07 -2.99 0.88
N LEU A 190 7.12 -3.86 1.22
CA LEU A 190 5.72 -3.49 1.46
C LEU A 190 5.59 -2.37 2.49
N HIS A 191 6.25 -2.50 3.64
CA HIS A 191 6.18 -1.52 4.73
C HIS A 191 6.75 -0.13 4.37
N LYS A 192 7.59 -0.06 3.33
CA LYS A 192 8.22 1.18 2.86
C LYS A 192 7.59 1.71 1.56
N GLY A 193 6.61 1.01 1.02
CA GLY A 193 5.92 1.36 -0.22
C GLY A 193 4.83 2.39 0.01
N ILE A 194 4.50 3.15 -1.04
CA ILE A 194 3.34 4.06 -1.01
C ILE A 194 2.07 3.21 -1.11
N THR A 195 1.19 3.29 -0.11
CA THR A 195 -0.01 2.44 0.03
C THR A 195 -0.80 2.29 -1.26
N ARG A 196 -1.05 3.39 -1.98
CA ARG A 196 -1.81 3.37 -3.24
C ARG A 196 -1.09 2.68 -4.40
N MET A 197 0.24 2.74 -4.44
CA MET A 197 1.03 2.05 -5.45
C MET A 197 1.04 0.55 -5.14
N GLU A 198 1.29 0.18 -3.89
CA GLU A 198 1.25 -1.21 -3.43
C GLU A 198 -0.13 -1.84 -3.65
N ALA A 199 -1.22 -1.12 -3.37
CA ALA A 199 -2.58 -1.58 -3.64
C ALA A 199 -2.83 -1.83 -5.13
N LYS A 200 -2.33 -0.96 -6.01
CA LYS A 200 -2.42 -1.18 -7.47
C LYS A 200 -1.71 -2.46 -7.90
N HIS A 201 -0.48 -2.67 -7.41
CA HIS A 201 0.28 -3.88 -7.70
C HIS A 201 -0.43 -5.13 -7.18
N PHE A 202 -0.97 -5.07 -5.97
CA PHE A 202 -1.67 -6.19 -5.36
C PHE A 202 -3.01 -6.51 -6.04
N ILE A 203 -3.78 -5.52 -6.50
CA ILE A 203 -5.01 -5.76 -7.28
C ILE A 203 -4.72 -6.61 -8.52
N LEU A 204 -3.64 -6.30 -9.25
CA LEU A 204 -3.23 -7.08 -10.43
C LEU A 204 -2.85 -8.51 -10.06
N TYR A 205 -2.11 -8.69 -8.97
CA TYR A 205 -1.77 -10.02 -8.46
C TYR A 205 -3.01 -10.81 -8.02
N TYR A 206 -3.92 -10.17 -7.27
CA TYR A 206 -5.12 -10.78 -6.72
C TYR A 206 -6.11 -11.17 -7.82
N GLU A 207 -6.13 -10.44 -8.94
CA GLU A 207 -6.90 -10.82 -10.12
C GLU A 207 -6.41 -12.16 -10.74
N GLU A 208 -5.10 -12.39 -10.78
CA GLU A 208 -4.50 -13.63 -11.27
C GLU A 208 -4.69 -14.81 -10.28
N ASN A 209 -5.06 -14.55 -9.02
CA ASN A 209 -5.21 -15.58 -7.99
C ASN A 209 -6.49 -16.43 -8.20
N PRO A 210 -6.38 -17.77 -8.33
CA PRO A 210 -7.54 -18.65 -8.53
C PRO A 210 -8.45 -18.78 -7.30
N LEU A 211 -7.96 -18.47 -6.10
CA LEU A 211 -8.69 -18.50 -4.84
C LEU A 211 -9.28 -17.14 -4.44
N ARG A 212 -9.23 -16.14 -5.34
CA ARG A 212 -9.72 -14.80 -5.05
C ARG A 212 -11.22 -14.79 -4.77
N ASN A 213 -11.62 -13.88 -3.90
CA ASN A 213 -13.02 -13.49 -3.74
C ASN A 213 -13.35 -12.37 -4.75
N ASP A 214 -14.28 -12.66 -5.68
CA ASP A 214 -14.65 -11.72 -6.75
C ASP A 214 -15.38 -10.46 -6.22
N VAL A 215 -16.06 -10.53 -5.08
CA VAL A 215 -16.68 -9.35 -4.43
C VAL A 215 -15.59 -8.38 -3.97
N LEU A 216 -14.54 -8.89 -3.30
CA LEU A 216 -13.38 -8.10 -2.89
C LEU A 216 -12.65 -7.50 -4.10
N LEU A 217 -12.40 -8.29 -5.15
CA LEU A 217 -11.71 -7.80 -6.35
C LEU A 217 -12.51 -6.68 -7.02
N LYS A 218 -13.82 -6.88 -7.18
CA LYS A 218 -14.72 -5.89 -7.79
C LYS A 218 -14.75 -4.61 -6.96
N PHE A 219 -14.85 -4.74 -5.64
CA PHE A 219 -14.83 -3.59 -4.73
C PHE A 219 -13.51 -2.82 -4.85
N ALA A 220 -12.37 -3.51 -4.78
CA ALA A 220 -11.05 -2.90 -4.88
C ALA A 220 -10.87 -2.11 -6.19
N LYS A 221 -11.26 -2.70 -7.33
CA LYS A 221 -11.18 -2.02 -8.64
C LYS A 221 -12.08 -0.79 -8.71
N LEU A 222 -13.32 -0.91 -8.23
CA LEU A 222 -14.28 0.19 -8.27
C LEU A 222 -13.84 1.34 -7.37
N ASP A 223 -13.46 1.04 -6.13
CA ASP A 223 -12.96 2.00 -5.16
C ASP A 223 -11.68 2.69 -5.68
N PHE A 224 -10.75 1.92 -6.24
CA PHE A 224 -9.52 2.48 -6.81
C PHE A 224 -9.80 3.47 -7.94
N ASN A 225 -10.75 3.15 -8.82
CA ASN A 225 -11.12 4.01 -9.93
C ASN A 225 -11.90 5.25 -9.49
N LEU A 226 -12.80 5.13 -8.50
CA LEU A 226 -13.48 6.27 -7.89
C LEU A 226 -12.47 7.24 -7.28
N LEU A 227 -11.53 6.75 -6.47
CA LEU A 227 -10.46 7.60 -5.92
C LEU A 227 -9.62 8.25 -7.03
N GLN A 228 -9.30 7.52 -8.10
CA GLN A 228 -8.60 8.11 -9.24
C GLN A 228 -9.40 9.24 -9.92
N MET A 229 -10.72 9.10 -10.04
CA MET A 229 -11.59 10.16 -10.58
C MET A 229 -11.55 11.41 -9.69
N LEU A 230 -11.61 11.22 -8.36
CA LEU A 230 -11.48 12.31 -7.39
C LEU A 230 -10.13 13.02 -7.54
N TYR A 231 -9.03 12.27 -7.54
CA TYR A 231 -7.69 12.86 -7.65
C TYR A 231 -7.49 13.65 -8.93
N LYS A 232 -8.09 13.22 -10.05
CA LYS A 232 -8.05 13.98 -11.32
C LYS A 232 -8.82 15.30 -11.21
N GLN A 233 -9.96 15.32 -10.50
CA GLN A 233 -10.72 16.54 -10.26
C GLN A 233 -9.97 17.52 -9.36
N GLU A 234 -9.35 17.02 -8.30
CA GLU A 234 -8.51 17.82 -7.40
C GLU A 234 -7.28 18.35 -8.14
N LEU A 235 -6.61 17.51 -8.93
CA LEU A 235 -5.45 17.92 -9.70
C LEU A 235 -5.80 19.01 -10.73
N SER A 236 -6.99 18.97 -11.33
CA SER A 236 -7.49 20.02 -12.23
C SER A 236 -7.65 21.37 -11.51
N GLN A 237 -8.16 21.36 -10.27
CA GLN A 237 -8.26 22.56 -9.44
C GLN A 237 -6.87 23.08 -9.05
N VAL A 238 -5.97 22.18 -8.64
CA VAL A 238 -4.60 22.53 -8.23
C VAL A 238 -3.79 23.08 -9.41
N GLN A 239 -3.92 22.50 -10.61
CA GLN A 239 -3.29 23.03 -11.81
C GLN A 239 -3.85 24.40 -12.20
N SER A 240 -5.17 24.61 -12.10
CA SER A 240 -5.79 25.92 -12.37
C SER A 240 -5.25 26.98 -11.42
N TRP A 241 -5.21 26.67 -10.11
CA TRP A 241 -4.61 27.55 -9.10
C TRP A 241 -3.12 27.85 -9.39
N TRP A 242 -2.36 26.84 -9.81
CA TRP A 242 -0.94 27.02 -10.16
C TRP A 242 -0.75 27.91 -11.38
N ALA A 243 -1.61 27.78 -12.39
CA ALA A 243 -1.62 28.63 -13.57
C ALA A 243 -1.94 30.10 -13.21
N ASP A 244 -2.88 30.35 -12.29
CA ASP A 244 -3.21 31.71 -11.83
C ASP A 244 -2.02 32.41 -11.14
N ILE A 245 -1.18 31.65 -10.44
CA ILE A 245 0.05 32.18 -9.84
C ILE A 245 1.06 32.52 -10.93
N ASP A 246 1.11 31.76 -12.02
CA ASP A 246 2.06 31.92 -13.13
C ASP A 246 3.52 31.86 -12.63
N VAL A 247 3.84 30.80 -11.88
CA VAL A 247 5.17 30.59 -11.30
C VAL A 247 6.25 30.48 -12.37
N GLU A 248 5.92 29.92 -13.54
CA GLU A 248 6.87 29.74 -14.64
C GLU A 248 7.39 31.07 -15.18
N SER A 249 6.51 32.06 -15.38
CA SER A 249 6.94 33.38 -15.84
C SER A 249 7.52 34.24 -14.72
N LYS A 250 6.91 34.21 -13.52
CA LYS A 250 7.27 35.12 -12.42
C LYS A 250 8.47 34.64 -11.63
N LEU A 251 8.69 33.34 -11.55
CA LEU A 251 9.74 32.71 -10.75
C LEU A 251 10.47 31.57 -11.51
N PRO A 252 11.05 31.85 -12.69
CA PRO A 252 11.68 30.84 -13.55
C PRO A 252 12.89 30.14 -12.91
N GLN A 253 13.41 30.68 -11.80
CA GLN A 253 14.48 30.06 -11.03
C GLN A 253 14.02 28.85 -10.19
N PHE A 254 12.72 28.60 -10.05
CA PHE A 254 12.18 27.45 -9.31
C PHE A 254 11.62 26.39 -10.27
N ARG A 255 11.54 25.15 -9.77
CA ARG A 255 10.98 24.03 -10.54
C ARG A 255 9.46 24.14 -10.61
N SER A 256 8.89 24.03 -11.81
CA SER A 256 7.45 23.83 -12.03
C SER A 256 7.13 22.34 -11.94
N ARG A 257 6.60 21.89 -10.80
CA ARG A 257 6.36 20.48 -10.45
C ARG A 257 5.07 20.28 -9.66
N VAL A 258 4.00 20.97 -10.10
CA VAL A 258 2.71 20.98 -9.39
C VAL A 258 2.09 19.58 -9.35
N VAL A 259 2.18 18.83 -10.45
CA VAL A 259 1.63 17.47 -10.54
C VAL A 259 2.38 16.53 -9.61
N GLU A 260 3.72 16.57 -9.59
CA GLU A 260 4.52 15.76 -8.66
C GLU A 260 4.25 16.14 -7.21
N GLY A 261 4.12 17.44 -6.92
CA GLY A 261 3.74 17.92 -5.59
C GLY A 261 2.39 17.36 -5.13
N TYR A 262 1.41 17.34 -6.03
CA TYR A 262 0.11 16.74 -5.77
C TYR A 262 0.17 15.22 -5.58
N VAL A 263 0.95 14.51 -6.41
CA VAL A 263 1.18 13.06 -6.23
C VAL A 263 1.77 12.76 -4.86
N TRP A 264 2.71 13.58 -4.37
CA TRP A 264 3.25 13.46 -3.02
C TRP A 264 2.20 13.69 -1.93
N ALA A 265 1.27 14.63 -2.12
CA ALA A 265 0.17 14.85 -1.18
C ALA A 265 -0.74 13.61 -1.08
N VAL A 266 -1.21 13.11 -2.23
CA VAL A 266 -2.09 11.92 -2.30
C VAL A 266 -1.38 10.64 -1.85
N ALA A 267 -0.06 10.54 -2.04
CA ALA A 267 0.72 9.40 -1.55
C ALA A 267 0.69 9.25 -0.03
N ASN A 268 0.57 10.37 0.70
CA ASN A 268 0.52 10.40 2.16
C ASN A 268 -0.91 10.38 2.70
N ILE A 269 -1.85 10.98 1.96
CA ILE A 269 -3.23 11.20 2.39
C ILE A 269 -4.14 10.91 1.19
N PHE A 270 -4.60 9.68 1.07
CA PHE A 270 -5.30 9.21 -0.13
C PHE A 270 -6.80 9.08 0.07
N GLU A 271 -7.24 8.99 1.32
CA GLU A 271 -8.62 8.69 1.68
C GLU A 271 -9.55 9.89 1.41
N PRO A 272 -10.77 9.64 0.93
CA PRO A 272 -11.64 10.68 0.40
C PRO A 272 -12.13 11.68 1.46
N HIS A 273 -12.09 11.32 2.76
CA HIS A 273 -12.44 12.25 3.84
C HIS A 273 -11.44 13.40 4.05
N TYR A 274 -10.27 13.33 3.41
CA TYR A 274 -9.28 14.41 3.39
C TYR A 274 -9.31 15.19 2.06
N ALA A 275 -10.28 14.92 1.20
CA ALA A 275 -10.40 15.58 -0.09
C ALA A 275 -10.54 17.10 0.07
N LEU A 276 -10.04 17.83 -0.92
CA LEU A 276 -10.22 19.28 -0.99
C LEU A 276 -11.71 19.62 -1.02
N PRO A 277 -12.17 20.58 -0.21
CA PRO A 277 -13.54 21.08 -0.31
C PRO A 277 -13.80 21.59 -1.73
N GLU A 278 -14.97 21.29 -2.30
CA GLU A 278 -15.39 21.77 -3.64
C GLU A 278 -15.42 23.32 -3.78
N SER A 279 -15.13 24.06 -2.71
CA SER A 279 -15.20 25.52 -2.64
C SER A 279 -14.01 26.27 -3.25
N CYS A 280 -12.97 25.59 -3.75
CA CYS A 280 -11.81 26.25 -4.40
C CYS A 280 -11.94 26.32 -5.93
N SER A 281 -13.13 26.66 -6.45
CA SER A 281 -13.31 27.12 -7.83
C SER A 281 -13.57 28.63 -7.81
N PRO A 282 -12.77 29.48 -8.48
CA PRO A 282 -13.22 30.85 -8.73
C PRO A 282 -14.50 30.79 -9.57
N ARG A 283 -15.54 31.50 -9.11
CA ARG A 283 -16.78 31.72 -9.86
C ARG A 283 -16.52 32.50 -11.14
#